data_AF-A0A176Z326-F1
#
_entry.id   AF-A0A176Z326-F1
#
_cell.length_a   1.000
_cell.length_b   1.000
_cell.length_c   1.000
_cell.angle_alpha   90.00
_cell.angle_beta   90.00
_cell.angle_gamma   90.00
#
_symmetry.space_group_name_H-M   'P 1'
#
loop_
_entity.id
_entity.type
_entity.pdbx_description
1 polymer ?
#
loop_
_entity_poly.entity_id
_entity_poly.type
_entity_poly.pdbx_seq_one_letter_code
_entity_poly.pdbx_strand_id
1 'polypeptide(L)' 'MPVAAGQVGRLSQALMAMVLGVFIVGVVGFSHIDVIHNAAHDVRHSNAFPCH' A
#
# COMPACT_ATOMS: atom_id res chain seq x y z
N MET A 1 27.24 20.95 -1.68
CA MET A 1 26.57 20.18 -2.76
C MET A 1 25.30 19.55 -2.18
N PRO A 2 24.10 20.17 -2.36
CA PRO A 2 22.89 19.79 -1.62
C PRO A 2 22.13 18.57 -2.19
N VAL A 3 22.49 18.10 -3.40
CA VAL A 3 21.83 16.96 -4.06
C VAL A 3 21.95 15.65 -3.26
N ALA A 4 23.07 15.44 -2.56
CA ALA A 4 23.34 14.22 -1.80
C ALA A 4 22.48 14.09 -0.53
N ALA A 5 22.22 15.20 0.17
CA ALA A 5 21.39 15.20 1.38
C ALA A 5 19.92 14.90 1.08
N GLY A 6 19.40 15.39 -0.06
CA GLY A 6 18.05 15.08 -0.51
C GLY A 6 17.87 13.65 -1.01
N GLN A 7 18.95 12.96 -1.43
CA GLN A 7 18.89 11.61 -1.98
C GLN A 7 18.55 10.58 -0.89
N VAL A 8 19.16 10.69 0.29
CA VAL A 8 18.90 9.81 1.44
C VAL A 8 17.48 10.02 1.96
N GLY A 9 17.00 11.27 2.02
CA GLY A 9 15.62 11.58 2.41
C GLY A 9 14.59 11.03 1.42
N ARG A 10 14.81 11.17 0.11
CA ARG A 10 13.93 10.59 -0.91
C ARG A 10 13.91 9.07 -0.85
N LEU A 11 15.06 8.44 -0.65
CA LEU A 11 15.16 6.98 -0.53
C LEU A 11 14.44 6.48 0.72
N SER A 12 14.60 7.13 1.87
CA SER A 12 13.90 6.73 3.10
C SER A 12 12.39 6.88 2.98
N GLN A 13 11.91 7.96 2.35
CA GLN A 13 10.48 8.17 2.05
C GLN A 13 9.93 7.08 1.13
N ALA A 14 10.66 6.75 0.05
CA ALA A 14 10.26 5.71 -0.89
C ALA A 14 10.22 4.32 -0.23
N LEU A 15 11.22 3.99 0.59
CA LEU A 15 11.24 2.74 1.36
C LEU A 15 10.07 2.67 2.34
N MET A 16 9.77 3.76 3.04
CA MET A 16 8.66 3.79 3.98
C MET A 16 7.31 3.62 3.27
N ALA A 17 7.13 4.27 2.11
CA ALA A 17 5.95 4.11 1.27
C ALA A 17 5.80 2.67 0.76
N MET A 18 6.90 2.02 0.34
CA MET A 18 6.89 0.63 -0.09
C MET A 18 6.53 -0.32 1.05
N VAL A 19 7.15 -0.15 2.22
CA VAL A 19 6.85 -0.97 3.41
C VAL A 19 5.40 -0.79 3.82
N LEU A 20 4.89 0.44 3.85
CA LEU A 20 3.50 0.72 4.15
C LEU A 20 2.55 0.07 3.14
N GLY A 21 2.86 0.15 1.85
CA GLY A 21 2.06 -0.49 0.81
C GLY A 21 1.99 -2.01 0.96
N VAL A 22 3.13 -2.66 1.19
CA VAL A 22 3.20 -4.11 1.44
C VAL A 22 2.43 -4.48 2.71
N PHE A 23 2.56 -3.67 3.77
CA PHE A 23 1.83 -3.88 5.02
C PHE A 23 0.31 -3.82 4.83
N ILE A 24 -0.19 -2.80 4.13
CA ILE A 24 -1.63 -2.66 3.85
C ILE A 24 -2.13 -3.86 3.05
N VAL A 25 -1.45 -4.23 1.96
CA VAL A 25 -1.85 -5.38 1.12
C VAL A 25 -1.80 -6.68 1.91
N GLY A 26 -0.77 -6.89 2.73
CA GLY A 26 -0.64 -8.08 3.57
C GLY A 26 -1.72 -8.19 4.65
N VAL A 27 -1.95 -7.12 5.41
CA VAL A 27 -2.97 -7.11 6.47
C VAL A 27 -4.36 -7.33 5.88
N VAL A 28 -4.71 -6.58 4.84
CA VAL A 28 -6.05 -6.61 4.27
C VAL A 28 -6.30 -7.92 3.50
N GLY A 29 -5.30 -8.42 2.77
CA GLY A 29 -5.39 -9.65 1.98
C GLY A 29 -5.45 -10.94 2.81
N PHE A 30 -4.77 -10.99 3.96
CA PHE A 30 -4.72 -12.17 4.84
C PHE A 30 -5.44 -11.99 6.19
N SER A 31 -6.22 -10.91 6.33
CA SER A 31 -7.03 -10.68 7.52
C SER A 31 -8.03 -11.81 7.73
N HIS A 32 -8.10 -12.33 8.96
CA HIS A 32 -9.17 -13.24 9.41
C HIS A 32 -10.44 -12.47 9.83
N ILE A 33 -10.35 -11.13 9.88
CA ILE A 33 -11.48 -10.26 10.17
C ILE A 33 -12.21 -9.98 8.85
N ASP A 34 -13.38 -10.59 8.69
CA ASP A 34 -14.18 -10.54 7.46
C ASP A 34 -14.50 -9.11 7.01
N VAL A 35 -14.71 -8.18 7.93
CA VAL A 35 -15.03 -6.78 7.57
C VAL A 35 -13.87 -6.08 6.87
N ILE A 36 -12.62 -6.34 7.26
CA ILE A 36 -11.44 -5.71 6.65
C ILE A 36 -11.19 -6.31 5.26
N HIS A 37 -11.34 -7.62 5.13
CA HIS A 37 -11.18 -8.32 3.86
C HIS A 37 -12.26 -7.93 2.84
N ASN A 38 -13.53 -7.86 3.27
CA ASN A 38 -14.64 -7.45 2.42
C ASN A 38 -14.53 -5.98 1.98
N ALA A 39 -14.12 -5.09 2.88
CA ALA A 39 -13.86 -3.70 2.51
C ALA A 39 -12.79 -3.56 1.40
N ALA A 40 -11.80 -4.45 1.38
CA ALA A 40 -10.81 -4.52 0.30
C ALA A 40 -11.42 -4.90 -1.04
N HIS A 41 -12.26 -5.93 -1.03
CA HIS A 41 -12.97 -6.39 -2.23
C HIS A 41 -13.92 -5.32 -2.74
N ASP A 42 -14.61 -4.61 -1.84
CA ASP A 42 -15.52 -3.51 -2.19
C ASP A 42 -14.79 -2.32 -2.82
N VAL A 43 -13.59 -1.99 -2.33
CA VAL A 43 -12.73 -0.96 -2.94
C VAL A 43 -12.28 -1.39 -4.34
N ARG A 44 -11.91 -2.66 -4.54
CA ARG A 44 -11.57 -3.19 -5.88
C ARG A 44 -12.74 -3.07 -6.85
N HIS A 45 -13.96 -3.40 -6.42
CA HIS A 45 -15.18 -3.22 -7.22
C HIS A 45 -15.46 -1.73 -7.52
N SER A 46 -15.23 -0.84 -6.53
CA SER A 46 -15.47 0.60 -6.66
C SER A 46 -14.41 1.33 -7.50
N ASN A 47 -13.18 0.81 -7.55
CA ASN A 47 -12.10 1.38 -8.36
C ASN A 47 -12.14 0.96 -9.84
N ALA A 48 -13.24 0.36 -10.29
CA ALA A 48 -13.44 -0.10 -11.66
C ALA A 48 -12.33 -1.05 -12.16
N PHE A 49 -11.71 -1.80 -11.25
CA PHE A 49 -10.85 -2.90 -11.65
C PHE A 49 -11.74 -4.01 -12.23
N PRO A 50 -11.61 -4.38 -13.51
CA PRO A 50 -12.48 -5.37 -14.11
C PRO A 50 -12.39 -6.68 -13.30
N CYS A 51 -13.56 -7.16 -12.90
CA CYS A 51 -13.72 -8.41 -12.19
C CYS A 51 -13.48 -9.61 -13.13
N HIS A 52 -13.55 -9.35 -14.44
CA HIS A 52 -13.32 -10.24 -15.57
C HIS A 52 -13.11 -9.38 -16.82
#